data_AF-A0A7S1P1V2-F1
#
_entry.id   AF-A0A7S1P1V2-F1
#
_cell.length_a   1.000
_cell.length_b   1.000
_cell.length_c   1.000
_cell.angle_alpha   90.00
_cell.angle_beta   90.00
_cell.angle_gamma   90.00
#
_symmetry.space_group_name_H-M   'P 1'
#
loop_
_entity.id
_entity.type
_entity.pdbx_description
1 polymer ?
#
loop_
_entity_poly.entity_id
_entity_poly.type
_entity_poly.pdbx_seq_one_letter_code
_entity_poly.pdbx_strand_id
1 'polypeptide(L)'
;MEKRKDVGEEGNDAKRMRMDGPKPPAAKVTFKTKKQREHLALQQKQEAEEADRLKAEKREAIRHEFLLSEELQREKERQLRMKERERARGRMEEERRGKEENAPRRQIEKRTAVGQHGGDGDRSEMRTRQQEAELAQIKEHYLGTRRAEKKVQKPSERFRNTFSDKWDLSEDTNRNDSNPIYQERREPQLLFGRGLRAGIDVREQRRQSNFYDELSKRRARQSGEHIFKEESRNMYRADKKREEMNDRDWKIFREEQGIIIRGGRVPAPMRTWAESLLPCELLEAIGRVSAIDCVLAVELHYEVRLPS
;
A
#
# COMPACT_ATOMS: atom_id res chain seq x y z
N MET A 1 5.98 -11.06 -49.27
CA MET A 1 4.59 -11.01 -48.78
C MET A 1 4.58 -10.08 -47.58
N GLU A 2 3.89 -8.95 -47.48
CA GLU A 2 3.00 -8.20 -48.35
C GLU A 2 2.96 -6.80 -47.71
N LYS A 3 3.41 -5.76 -48.43
CA LYS A 3 3.37 -4.36 -47.98
C LYS A 3 1.99 -3.77 -48.31
N ARG A 4 1.33 -3.13 -47.35
CA ARG A 4 0.20 -2.20 -47.59
C ARG A 4 0.66 -0.82 -47.11
N LYS A 5 1.20 0.04 -47.99
CA LYS A 5 0.54 0.95 -48.96
C LYS A 5 -0.14 2.13 -48.27
N ASP A 6 0.61 3.23 -48.27
CA ASP A 6 0.18 4.60 -48.07
C ASP A 6 -0.95 4.98 -49.05
N VAL A 7 -1.97 5.66 -48.55
CA VAL A 7 -3.00 6.31 -49.36
C VAL A 7 -2.66 7.80 -49.40
N GLY A 8 -2.04 8.21 -50.51
CA GLY A 8 -1.98 9.59 -50.95
C GLY A 8 -3.20 9.86 -51.84
N GLU A 9 -3.97 10.89 -51.52
CA GLU A 9 -5.13 11.29 -52.30
C GLU A 9 -4.76 12.48 -53.20
N GLU A 10 -4.54 12.10 -54.46
CA GLU A 10 -4.81 12.77 -55.73
C GLU A 10 -5.11 14.28 -55.71
N GLY A 11 -4.18 15.02 -56.32
CA GLY A 11 -4.47 16.32 -56.91
C GLY A 11 -5.42 16.16 -58.08
N ASN A 12 -6.43 17.03 -58.14
CA ASN A 12 -7.31 17.12 -59.29
C ASN A 12 -7.13 18.47 -60.00
N ASP A 13 -6.78 18.34 -61.26
CA ASP A 13 -6.43 19.35 -62.22
C ASP A 13 -7.59 20.27 -62.63
N ALA A 14 -7.23 21.53 -62.84
CA ALA A 14 -7.77 22.47 -63.83
C ALA A 14 -9.27 22.42 -64.22
N LYS A 15 -10.01 23.43 -63.75
CA LYS A 15 -10.85 24.27 -64.63
C LYS A 15 -10.75 25.74 -64.20
N ARG A 16 -9.60 26.37 -64.51
CA ARG A 16 -9.51 27.84 -64.55
C ARG A 16 -10.21 28.32 -65.82
N MET A 17 -11.52 28.54 -65.72
CA MET A 17 -12.22 29.48 -66.60
C MET A 17 -11.47 30.82 -66.47
N ARG A 18 -10.87 31.30 -67.57
CA ARG A 18 -10.39 32.69 -67.64
C ARG A 18 -11.63 33.58 -67.65
N MET A 19 -12.09 33.96 -66.47
CA MET A 19 -12.94 35.12 -66.34
C MET A 19 -12.00 36.32 -66.42
N ASP A 20 -11.89 36.89 -67.62
CA ASP A 20 -11.40 38.25 -67.82
C ASP A 20 -12.40 39.23 -67.17
N GLY A 21 -12.46 39.20 -65.83
CA GLY A 21 -13.15 40.19 -65.03
C GLY A 21 -12.36 41.49 -65.08
N PRO A 22 -13.01 42.66 -65.14
CA PRO A 22 -12.32 43.94 -65.28
C PRO A 22 -11.30 44.09 -64.15
N LYS A 23 -10.03 44.20 -64.54
CA LYS A 23 -8.91 44.51 -63.65
C LYS A 23 -9.35 45.68 -62.76
N PRO A 24 -9.29 45.56 -61.42
CA PRO A 24 -9.75 46.61 -60.53
C PRO A 24 -9.07 47.92 -60.96
N PRO A 25 -9.81 49.03 -61.06
CA PRO A 25 -9.26 50.28 -61.55
C PRO A 25 -8.00 50.58 -60.75
N ALA A 26 -6.88 50.77 -61.46
CA ALA A 26 -5.60 51.07 -60.83
C ALA A 26 -5.83 52.18 -59.80
N ALA A 27 -5.56 51.87 -58.53
CA ALA A 27 -5.85 52.77 -57.42
C ALA A 27 -5.22 54.12 -57.73
N LYS A 28 -6.07 55.13 -57.94
CA LYS A 28 -5.63 56.51 -58.16
C LYS A 28 -4.84 56.90 -56.92
N VAL A 29 -3.52 56.97 -57.05
CA VAL A 29 -2.60 57.31 -55.96
C VAL A 29 -2.88 58.76 -55.60
N THR A 30 -3.75 58.96 -54.61
CA THR A 30 -4.08 60.28 -54.09
C THR A 30 -3.08 60.61 -53.00
N PHE A 31 -2.40 61.75 -53.15
CA PHE A 31 -1.39 62.18 -52.21
C PHE A 31 -2.07 62.70 -50.93
N LYS A 32 -2.27 61.81 -49.95
CA LYS A 32 -2.77 62.20 -48.61
C LYS A 32 -1.71 63.01 -47.89
N THR A 33 -2.12 64.10 -47.25
CA THR A 33 -1.24 64.93 -46.42
C THR A 33 -0.77 64.15 -45.19
N LYS A 34 0.36 64.53 -44.59
CA LYS A 34 0.97 63.82 -43.45
C LYS A 34 -0.01 63.60 -42.29
N LYS A 35 -0.78 64.64 -41.93
CA LYS A 35 -1.82 64.57 -40.88
C LYS A 35 -2.94 63.57 -41.20
N GLN A 36 -3.35 63.47 -42.47
CA GLN A 36 -4.39 62.52 -42.90
C GLN A 36 -3.90 61.06 -42.88
N ARG A 37 -2.58 60.83 -43.09
CA ARG A 37 -1.99 59.48 -42.96
C ARG A 37 -1.88 59.06 -41.49
N GLU A 38 -1.51 59.98 -40.61
CA GLU A 38 -1.42 59.72 -39.17
C GLU A 38 -2.79 59.38 -38.57
N HIS A 39 -3.85 60.11 -38.92
CA HIS A 39 -5.22 59.81 -38.46
C HIS A 39 -5.72 58.45 -38.96
N LEU A 40 -5.47 58.12 -40.24
CA LEU A 40 -5.90 56.86 -40.83
C LEU A 40 -5.13 55.65 -40.25
N ALA A 41 -3.84 55.82 -39.96
CA ALA A 41 -3.04 54.80 -39.27
C ALA A 41 -3.54 54.57 -37.84
N LEU A 42 -3.97 55.63 -37.15
CA LEU A 42 -4.53 55.53 -35.79
C LEU A 42 -5.87 54.79 -35.80
N GLN A 43 -6.73 55.09 -36.76
CA GLN A 43 -8.01 54.40 -36.96
C GLN A 43 -7.82 52.91 -37.31
N GLN A 44 -6.90 52.60 -38.24
CA GLN A 44 -6.57 51.20 -38.58
C GLN A 44 -6.00 50.42 -37.38
N LYS A 45 -5.23 51.09 -36.51
CA LYS A 45 -4.71 50.48 -35.29
C LYS A 45 -5.84 50.17 -34.30
N GLN A 46 -6.80 51.08 -34.14
CA GLN A 46 -7.99 50.86 -33.29
C GLN A 46 -8.86 49.73 -33.83
N GLU A 47 -9.13 49.71 -35.14
CA GLU A 47 -9.91 48.64 -35.79
C GLU A 47 -9.22 47.26 -35.70
N ALA A 48 -7.88 47.22 -35.81
CA ALA A 48 -7.11 45.99 -35.63
C ALA A 48 -7.17 45.48 -34.17
N GLU A 49 -7.06 46.39 -33.20
CA GLU A 49 -7.15 46.05 -31.77
C GLU A 49 -8.55 45.54 -31.41
N GLU A 50 -9.61 46.16 -31.93
CA GLU A 50 -10.99 45.68 -31.76
C GLU A 50 -11.23 44.34 -32.44
N ALA A 51 -10.69 44.13 -33.65
CA ALA A 51 -10.79 42.86 -34.35
C ALA A 51 -10.09 41.71 -33.60
N ASP A 52 -8.95 41.98 -32.97
CA ASP A 52 -8.22 40.99 -32.18
C ASP A 52 -8.91 40.72 -30.83
N ARG A 53 -9.49 41.73 -30.18
CA ARG A 53 -10.35 41.54 -29.01
C ARG A 53 -11.56 40.67 -29.31
N LEU A 54 -12.25 40.91 -30.44
CA LEU A 54 -13.41 40.11 -30.84
C LEU A 54 -13.03 38.66 -31.16
N LYS A 55 -11.85 38.43 -31.75
CA LYS A 55 -11.33 37.07 -31.99
C LYS A 55 -10.95 36.36 -30.68
N ALA A 56 -10.40 37.08 -29.71
CA ALA A 56 -10.08 36.54 -28.39
C ALA A 56 -11.36 36.12 -27.65
N GLU A 57 -12.37 37.00 -27.62
CA GLU A 57 -13.67 36.72 -26.99
C GLU A 57 -14.38 35.51 -27.61
N LYS A 58 -14.37 35.40 -28.95
CA LYS A 58 -14.92 34.20 -29.62
C LYS A 58 -14.18 32.91 -29.26
N ARG A 59 -12.85 32.96 -29.09
CA ARG A 59 -12.06 31.79 -28.68
C ARG A 59 -12.36 31.40 -27.23
N GLU A 60 -12.56 32.37 -26.35
CA GLU A 60 -12.94 32.14 -24.96
C GLU A 60 -14.36 31.59 -24.85
N ALA A 61 -15.31 32.12 -25.63
CA ALA A 61 -16.68 31.61 -25.69
C ALA A 61 -16.72 30.13 -26.13
N ILE A 62 -15.96 29.75 -27.16
CA ILE A 62 -15.87 28.34 -27.61
C ILE A 62 -15.25 27.44 -26.52
N ARG A 63 -14.22 27.92 -25.81
CA ARG A 63 -13.62 27.17 -24.69
C ARG A 63 -14.59 27.00 -23.54
N HIS A 64 -15.33 28.05 -23.19
CA HIS A 64 -16.33 28.02 -22.13
C HIS A 64 -17.50 27.08 -22.48
N GLU A 65 -17.98 27.10 -23.71
CA GLU A 65 -19.03 26.20 -24.20
C GLU A 65 -18.57 24.72 -24.16
N PHE A 66 -17.33 24.45 -24.54
CA PHE A 66 -16.76 23.10 -24.47
C PHE A 66 -16.69 22.56 -23.03
N LEU A 67 -16.21 23.38 -22.09
CA LEU A 67 -16.13 23.01 -20.66
C LEU A 67 -17.52 22.76 -20.06
N LEU A 68 -18.49 23.62 -20.37
CA LEU A 68 -19.86 23.47 -19.88
C LEU A 68 -20.54 22.21 -20.44
N SER A 69 -20.28 21.89 -21.71
CA SER A 69 -20.76 20.65 -22.34
C SER A 69 -20.15 19.40 -21.68
N GLU A 70 -18.86 19.43 -21.35
CA GLU A 70 -18.17 18.34 -20.64
C GLU A 70 -18.72 18.14 -19.22
N GLU A 71 -18.96 19.22 -18.47
CA GLU A 71 -19.57 19.15 -17.13
C GLU A 71 -20.98 18.57 -17.18
N LEU A 72 -21.77 18.95 -18.18
CA LEU A 72 -23.12 18.42 -18.38
C LEU A 72 -23.10 16.92 -18.71
N GLN A 73 -22.12 16.46 -19.50
CA GLN A 73 -21.94 15.02 -19.77
C GLN A 73 -21.57 14.25 -18.49
N ARG A 74 -20.62 14.78 -17.70
CA ARG A 74 -20.23 14.17 -16.42
C ARG A 74 -21.39 14.11 -15.42
N GLU A 75 -22.23 15.15 -15.39
CA GLU A 75 -23.43 15.16 -14.52
C GLU A 75 -24.47 14.13 -14.98
N LYS A 76 -24.74 14.03 -16.29
CA LYS A 76 -25.62 12.98 -16.83
C LYS A 76 -25.12 11.58 -16.49
N GLU A 77 -23.82 11.34 -16.56
CA GLU A 77 -23.22 10.05 -16.17
C GLU A 77 -23.39 9.76 -14.67
N ARG A 78 -23.20 10.77 -13.80
CA ARG A 78 -23.45 10.65 -12.35
C ARG A 78 -24.92 10.30 -12.07
N GLN A 79 -25.85 10.97 -12.74
CA GLN A 79 -27.28 10.71 -12.61
C GLN A 79 -27.67 9.29 -13.07
N LEU A 80 -27.10 8.82 -14.18
CA LEU A 80 -27.28 7.45 -14.66
C LEU A 80 -26.79 6.41 -13.64
N ARG A 81 -25.59 6.61 -13.08
CA ARG A 81 -25.03 5.73 -12.03
C ARG A 81 -25.88 5.73 -10.75
N MET A 82 -26.43 6.89 -10.36
CA MET A 82 -27.35 6.97 -9.21
C MET A 82 -28.64 6.23 -9.46
N LYS A 83 -29.26 6.44 -10.63
CA LYS A 83 -30.50 5.75 -11.03
C LYS A 83 -30.31 4.24 -11.17
N GLU A 84 -29.14 3.81 -11.63
CA GLU A 84 -28.77 2.39 -11.69
C GLU A 84 -28.61 1.79 -10.29
N ARG A 85 -27.94 2.49 -9.37
CA ARG A 85 -27.82 2.08 -7.96
C ARG A 85 -29.19 1.99 -7.28
N GLU A 86 -30.09 2.93 -7.55
CA GLU A 86 -31.45 2.92 -7.01
C GLU A 86 -32.27 1.75 -7.55
N ARG A 87 -32.19 1.48 -8.86
CA ARG A 87 -32.80 0.27 -9.47
C ARG A 87 -32.22 -1.03 -8.90
N ALA A 88 -30.91 -1.07 -8.63
CA ALA A 88 -30.27 -2.23 -8.00
C ALA A 88 -30.72 -2.41 -6.54
N ARG A 89 -30.92 -1.32 -5.80
CA ARG A 89 -31.51 -1.35 -4.45
C ARG A 89 -32.95 -1.86 -4.48
N GLY A 90 -33.77 -1.35 -5.40
CA GLY A 90 -35.16 -1.81 -5.57
C GLY A 90 -35.24 -3.30 -5.90
N ARG A 91 -34.37 -3.82 -6.79
CA ARG A 91 -34.29 -5.27 -7.07
C ARG A 91 -33.90 -6.10 -5.85
N MET A 92 -32.91 -5.64 -5.06
CA MET A 92 -32.53 -6.35 -3.83
C MET A 92 -33.64 -6.31 -2.77
N GLU A 93 -34.40 -5.21 -2.69
CA GLU A 93 -35.50 -5.05 -1.74
C GLU A 93 -36.71 -5.91 -2.13
N GLU A 94 -37.01 -6.02 -3.42
CA GLU A 94 -38.03 -6.92 -3.97
C GLU A 94 -37.63 -8.40 -3.78
N GLU A 95 -36.36 -8.75 -3.99
CA GLU A 95 -35.83 -10.09 -3.71
C GLU A 95 -35.88 -10.43 -2.22
N ARG A 96 -35.59 -9.46 -1.33
CA ARG A 96 -35.76 -9.62 0.12
C ARG A 96 -37.22 -9.83 0.49
N ARG A 97 -38.14 -9.04 -0.06
CA ARG A 97 -39.57 -9.13 0.22
C ARG A 97 -40.15 -10.48 -0.25
N GLY A 98 -39.74 -11.00 -1.39
CA GLY A 98 -40.11 -12.34 -1.86
C GLY A 98 -39.53 -13.48 -1.00
N LYS A 99 -38.36 -13.29 -0.39
CA LYS A 99 -37.78 -14.23 0.60
C LYS A 99 -38.47 -14.17 1.96
N GLU A 100 -38.96 -12.99 2.35
CA GLU A 100 -39.63 -12.75 3.63
C GLU A 100 -41.07 -13.29 3.64
N GLU A 101 -41.76 -13.29 2.50
CA GLU A 101 -43.10 -13.87 2.32
C GLU A 101 -43.11 -15.42 2.37
N ASN A 102 -41.95 -16.06 2.11
CA ASN A 102 -41.81 -17.52 2.05
C ASN A 102 -41.02 -18.12 3.25
N ALA A 103 -40.73 -17.32 4.28
CA ALA A 103 -39.94 -17.76 5.44
C ALA A 103 -40.84 -18.28 6.59
N PRO A 104 -40.65 -19.52 7.09
CA PRO A 104 -41.43 -20.03 8.22
C PRO A 104 -41.07 -19.28 9.53
N ARG A 105 -42.09 -18.67 10.13
CA ARG A 105 -42.08 -17.74 11.27
C ARG A 105 -41.72 -18.37 12.64
N ARG A 106 -40.61 -19.13 12.75
CA ARG A 106 -40.29 -19.89 13.99
C ARG A 106 -38.92 -19.67 14.63
N GLN A 107 -38.15 -18.65 14.28
CA GLN A 107 -36.78 -18.54 14.84
C GLN A 107 -36.23 -17.13 15.11
N ILE A 108 -37.08 -16.13 15.36
CA ILE A 108 -36.63 -14.75 15.65
C ILE A 108 -36.59 -14.44 17.17
N GLU A 109 -37.32 -15.15 18.03
CA GLU A 109 -37.41 -14.78 19.46
C GLU A 109 -36.29 -15.31 20.37
N LYS A 110 -35.38 -16.16 19.88
CA LYS A 110 -34.31 -16.75 20.73
C LYS A 110 -32.92 -16.12 20.58
N ARG A 111 -32.75 -15.11 19.72
CA ARG A 111 -31.42 -14.52 19.45
C ARG A 111 -31.15 -13.18 20.13
N THR A 112 -32.15 -12.54 20.74
CA THR A 112 -32.00 -11.22 21.37
C THR A 112 -31.76 -11.24 22.89
N ALA A 113 -31.74 -12.41 23.53
CA ALA A 113 -31.72 -12.51 25.00
C ALA A 113 -30.44 -13.11 25.62
N VAL A 114 -29.46 -13.60 24.85
CA VAL A 114 -28.28 -14.27 25.42
C VAL A 114 -27.02 -13.86 24.66
N GLY A 115 -26.22 -12.97 25.25
CA GLY A 115 -24.83 -12.78 24.83
C GLY A 115 -24.26 -11.37 24.77
N GLN A 116 -24.69 -10.44 25.63
CA GLN A 116 -24.13 -9.08 25.62
C GLN A 116 -24.18 -8.36 26.99
N HIS A 117 -23.81 -9.02 28.08
CA HIS A 117 -23.76 -8.40 29.43
C HIS A 117 -22.52 -8.85 30.23
N GLY A 118 -21.32 -8.70 29.65
CA GLY A 118 -20.09 -9.13 30.32
C GLY A 118 -18.83 -8.36 29.92
N GLY A 119 -18.93 -7.07 29.60
CA GLY A 119 -17.75 -6.28 29.20
C GLY A 119 -17.89 -4.75 29.21
N ASP A 120 -19.08 -4.18 29.42
CA ASP A 120 -19.26 -2.72 29.45
C ASP A 120 -18.82 -2.07 30.77
N GLY A 121 -18.88 -2.81 31.89
CA GLY A 121 -18.47 -2.30 33.21
C GLY A 121 -16.99 -1.93 33.27
N ASP A 122 -16.11 -2.87 32.89
CA ASP A 122 -14.65 -2.68 32.89
C ASP A 122 -14.20 -1.56 31.94
N ARG A 123 -14.87 -1.42 30.79
CA ARG A 123 -14.59 -0.34 29.84
C ARG A 123 -15.03 1.03 30.37
N SER A 124 -16.14 1.08 31.09
CA SER A 124 -16.62 2.30 31.73
C SER A 124 -15.70 2.74 32.87
N GLU A 125 -15.23 1.81 33.69
CA GLU A 125 -14.29 2.07 34.80
C GLU A 125 -12.90 2.49 34.30
N MET A 126 -12.40 1.89 33.22
CA MET A 126 -11.16 2.32 32.57
C MET A 126 -11.26 3.77 32.08
N ARG A 127 -12.42 4.16 31.55
CA ARG A 127 -12.67 5.52 31.07
C ARG A 127 -12.74 6.54 32.19
N THR A 128 -13.38 6.21 33.32
CA THR A 128 -13.40 7.12 34.49
C THR A 128 -12.00 7.29 35.08
N ARG A 129 -11.21 6.21 35.15
CA ARG A 129 -9.82 6.27 35.61
C ARG A 129 -8.93 7.13 34.70
N GLN A 130 -9.10 7.03 33.38
CA GLN A 130 -8.41 7.91 32.42
C GLN A 130 -8.79 9.37 32.65
N GLN A 131 -10.08 9.67 32.82
CA GLN A 131 -10.57 11.03 33.09
C GLN A 131 -10.05 11.60 34.40
N GLU A 132 -9.99 10.81 35.47
CA GLU A 132 -9.43 11.22 36.75
C GLU A 132 -7.92 11.55 36.64
N ALA A 133 -7.17 10.74 35.89
CA ALA A 133 -5.75 10.97 35.64
C ALA A 133 -5.50 12.21 34.76
N GLU A 134 -6.32 12.43 33.73
CA GLU A 134 -6.30 13.66 32.93
C GLU A 134 -6.59 14.90 33.79
N LEU A 135 -7.63 14.84 34.64
CA LEU A 135 -7.96 15.92 35.57
C LEU A 135 -6.83 16.18 36.57
N ALA A 136 -6.18 15.14 37.08
CA ALA A 136 -5.01 15.27 37.94
C ALA A 136 -3.84 15.98 37.25
N GLN A 137 -3.59 15.66 35.97
CA GLN A 137 -2.55 16.32 35.17
C GLN A 137 -2.87 17.80 34.91
N ILE A 138 -4.12 18.11 34.58
CA ILE A 138 -4.61 19.49 34.43
C ILE A 138 -4.43 20.24 35.76
N LYS A 139 -4.87 19.63 36.86
CA LYS A 139 -4.74 20.17 38.21
C LYS A 139 -3.28 20.50 38.54
N GLU A 140 -2.36 19.57 38.29
CA GLU A 140 -0.92 19.77 38.52
C GLU A 140 -0.34 20.93 37.68
N HIS A 141 -0.73 21.02 36.40
CA HIS A 141 -0.27 22.08 35.49
C HIS A 141 -0.69 23.48 35.95
N TYR A 142 -1.95 23.65 36.39
CA TYR A 142 -2.48 24.97 36.77
C TYR A 142 -2.22 25.35 38.22
N LEU A 143 -2.14 24.39 39.14
CA LEU A 143 -1.81 24.66 40.55
C LEU A 143 -0.31 24.82 40.80
N GLY A 144 0.53 24.60 39.79
CA GLY A 144 1.97 24.90 39.85
C GLY A 144 2.71 24.16 40.94
N THR A 145 2.19 23.00 41.38
CA THR A 145 2.90 22.10 42.29
C THR A 145 4.20 21.70 41.62
N ARG A 146 5.31 22.31 42.05
CA ARG A 146 6.65 22.00 41.51
C ARG A 146 6.91 20.52 41.67
N ARG A 147 7.08 19.80 40.55
CA ARG A 147 7.59 18.44 40.57
C ARG A 147 8.94 18.46 41.27
N ALA A 148 9.12 17.59 42.26
CA ALA A 148 10.39 17.46 42.95
C ALA A 148 11.47 17.14 41.90
N GLU A 149 12.40 18.07 41.69
CA GLU A 149 13.49 17.85 40.75
C GLU A 149 14.30 16.62 41.18
N LYS A 150 14.62 15.74 40.24
CA LYS A 150 15.50 14.60 40.50
C LYS A 150 16.83 15.16 41.00
N LYS A 151 17.11 14.99 42.30
CA LYS A 151 18.32 15.50 42.96
C LYS A 151 19.53 14.88 42.27
N VAL A 152 20.39 15.72 41.69
CA VAL A 152 21.61 15.26 41.02
C VAL A 152 22.48 14.54 42.05
N GLN A 153 22.59 13.22 41.90
CA GLN A 153 23.36 12.38 42.82
C GLN A 153 24.85 12.68 42.68
N LYS A 154 25.54 12.79 43.81
CA LYS A 154 26.99 13.07 43.82
C LYS A 154 27.75 11.90 43.16
N PRO A 155 28.84 12.16 42.41
CA PRO A 155 29.58 11.11 41.71
C PRO A 155 30.04 9.94 42.63
N SER A 156 30.36 10.22 43.89
CA SER A 156 30.76 9.20 44.88
C SER A 156 29.62 8.30 45.38
N GLU A 157 28.36 8.71 45.18
CA GLU A 157 27.15 8.00 45.60
C GLU A 157 26.59 7.16 44.44
N ARG A 158 26.86 7.59 43.19
CA ARG A 158 26.53 6.85 41.96
C ARG A 158 27.18 5.47 41.86
N PHE A 159 28.34 5.25 42.47
CA PHE A 159 29.05 3.97 42.46
C PHE A 159 28.74 3.07 43.66
N ARG A 160 27.97 3.55 44.65
CA ARG A 160 27.68 2.82 45.89
C ARG A 160 26.40 1.97 45.80
N ASN A 161 25.48 2.38 44.91
CA ASN A 161 24.31 1.58 44.56
C ASN A 161 24.69 0.60 43.45
N THR A 162 24.28 -0.66 43.58
CA THR A 162 24.45 -1.72 42.59
C THR A 162 24.22 -1.19 41.18
N PHE A 163 25.22 -1.33 40.31
CA PHE A 163 25.11 -0.91 38.91
C PHE A 163 23.97 -1.70 38.26
N SER A 164 22.84 -1.04 38.01
CA SER A 164 21.69 -1.64 37.32
C SER A 164 21.86 -1.39 35.82
N ASP A 165 22.22 -2.45 35.08
CA ASP A 165 22.34 -2.43 33.61
C ASP A 165 21.00 -2.23 32.87
N LYS A 166 19.87 -2.31 33.57
CA LYS A 166 18.53 -2.17 33.00
C LYS A 166 17.90 -0.84 33.40
N TRP A 167 17.20 -0.25 32.44
CA TRP A 167 16.28 0.87 32.68
C TRP A 167 15.14 0.42 33.58
N ASP A 168 14.75 1.26 34.54
CA ASP A 168 13.60 1.00 35.38
C ASP A 168 12.28 1.35 34.65
N LEU A 169 11.22 0.59 34.93
CA LEU A 169 9.90 0.81 34.33
C LEU A 169 9.26 2.13 34.78
N SER A 170 9.70 2.69 35.92
CA SER A 170 9.28 4.01 36.39
C SER A 170 9.86 5.17 35.56
N GLU A 171 10.88 4.89 34.74
CA GLU A 171 11.55 5.87 33.89
C GLU A 171 10.95 5.95 32.47
N ASP A 172 9.99 5.08 32.14
CA ASP A 172 9.26 5.13 30.87
C ASP A 172 8.29 6.31 30.83
N THR A 173 8.46 7.18 29.83
CA THR A 173 7.70 8.43 29.68
C THR A 173 6.33 8.22 29.02
N ASN A 174 6.18 7.17 28.19
CA ASN A 174 4.95 6.96 27.42
C ASN A 174 3.88 6.19 28.21
N ARG A 175 4.29 5.43 29.25
CA ARG A 175 3.38 4.60 30.05
C ARG A 175 2.38 5.41 30.87
N ASN A 176 2.73 6.63 31.24
CA ASN A 176 1.91 7.48 32.11
C ASN A 176 0.94 8.38 31.31
N ASP A 177 0.82 8.18 29.99
CA ASP A 177 -0.12 8.95 29.19
C ASP A 177 -1.54 8.40 29.37
N SER A 178 -2.44 9.24 29.89
CA SER A 178 -3.85 8.90 30.13
C SER A 178 -4.67 8.94 28.85
N ASN A 179 -4.22 9.68 27.84
CA ASN A 179 -5.02 9.95 26.66
C ASN A 179 -4.91 8.79 25.65
N PRO A 180 -6.03 8.19 25.21
CA PRO A 180 -6.03 7.06 24.29
C PRO A 180 -5.40 7.36 22.93
N ILE A 181 -5.42 8.62 22.47
CA ILE A 181 -4.80 9.04 21.20
C ILE A 181 -3.27 8.89 21.25
N TYR A 182 -2.67 9.14 22.42
CA TYR A 182 -1.23 9.06 22.61
C TYR A 182 -0.77 7.69 23.14
N GLN A 183 -1.67 6.92 23.75
CA GLN A 183 -1.45 5.51 24.06
C GLN A 183 -1.45 4.65 22.78
N GLU A 184 -2.43 4.84 21.90
CA GLU A 184 -2.50 4.20 20.57
C GLU A 184 -2.10 5.17 19.46
N ARG A 185 -0.85 5.62 19.46
CA ARG A 185 -0.33 6.46 18.39
C ARG A 185 -0.46 5.74 17.05
N ARG A 186 -1.31 6.26 16.18
CA ARG A 186 -1.44 5.75 14.82
C ARG A 186 -0.10 5.89 14.12
N GLU A 187 0.47 4.77 13.71
CA GLU A 187 1.73 4.79 12.99
C GLU A 187 1.56 5.49 11.63
N PRO A 188 2.41 6.47 11.30
CA PRO A 188 2.32 7.15 10.02
C PRO A 188 2.67 6.18 8.89
N GLN A 189 1.84 6.16 7.85
CA GLN A 189 2.11 5.35 6.66
C GLN A 189 3.19 6.02 5.82
N LEU A 190 4.44 5.60 6.00
CA LEU A 190 5.61 6.17 5.34
C LEU A 190 5.47 6.10 3.81
N LEU A 191 5.80 7.20 3.12
CA LEU A 191 5.76 7.32 1.66
C LEU A 191 4.47 6.76 1.02
N PHE A 192 3.31 7.04 1.63
CA PHE A 192 2.00 6.58 1.16
C PHE A 192 1.91 5.04 1.03
N GLY A 193 2.46 4.31 2.00
CA GLY A 193 2.43 2.85 2.04
C GLY A 193 3.52 2.16 1.21
N ARG A 194 4.39 2.93 0.54
CA ARG A 194 5.58 2.39 -0.15
C ARG A 194 6.80 2.34 0.77
N GLY A 195 6.83 3.17 1.80
CA GLY A 195 7.95 3.30 2.73
C GLY A 195 7.87 2.28 3.85
N LEU A 196 9.02 1.82 4.29
CA LEU A 196 9.19 0.82 5.35
C LEU A 196 10.00 1.44 6.49
N ARG A 197 9.79 0.96 7.72
CA ARG A 197 10.48 1.43 8.92
C ARG A 197 11.81 0.68 9.01
N ALA A 198 12.89 1.44 9.17
CA ALA A 198 14.22 0.86 9.23
C ALA A 198 14.36 -0.12 10.41
N GLY A 199 15.06 -1.23 10.17
CA GLY A 199 15.36 -2.25 11.19
C GLY A 199 14.22 -3.24 11.48
N ILE A 200 13.01 -3.01 10.95
CA ILE A 200 11.88 -3.95 11.05
C ILE A 200 11.84 -4.80 9.78
N ASP A 201 11.56 -6.10 9.92
CA ASP A 201 11.40 -6.98 8.76
C ASP A 201 10.28 -6.48 7.85
N VAL A 202 10.57 -6.41 6.55
CA VAL A 202 9.66 -5.96 5.51
C VAL A 202 8.40 -6.81 5.45
N ARG A 203 8.53 -8.12 5.70
CA ARG A 203 7.40 -9.06 5.67
C ARG A 203 6.45 -8.80 6.84
N GLU A 204 6.99 -8.59 8.03
CA GLU A 204 6.21 -8.30 9.22
C GLU A 204 5.51 -6.94 9.11
N GLN A 205 6.23 -5.92 8.63
CA GLN A 205 5.65 -4.59 8.44
C GLN A 205 4.50 -4.59 7.41
N ARG A 206 4.65 -5.34 6.32
CA ARG A 206 3.58 -5.50 5.30
C ARG A 206 2.38 -6.29 5.83
N ARG A 207 2.53 -7.10 6.86
CA ARG A 207 1.41 -7.85 7.46
C ARG A 207 0.47 -6.93 8.24
N GLN A 208 1.02 -5.90 8.87
CA GLN A 208 0.29 -4.97 9.73
C GLN A 208 -0.44 -3.87 8.94
N SER A 209 0.07 -3.49 7.76
CA SER A 209 -0.46 -2.39 6.94
C SER A 209 -1.02 -2.89 5.59
N ASN A 210 -2.34 -3.09 5.51
CA ASN A 210 -3.00 -3.61 4.30
C ASN A 210 -3.74 -2.53 3.47
N PHE A 211 -3.90 -1.32 3.99
CA PHE A 211 -4.78 -0.31 3.39
C PHE A 211 -4.34 0.12 1.97
N TYR A 212 -3.09 0.55 1.79
CA TYR A 212 -2.58 0.97 0.48
C TYR A 212 -2.33 -0.20 -0.48
N ASP A 213 -1.98 -1.37 0.05
CA ASP A 213 -1.83 -2.59 -0.76
C ASP A 213 -3.19 -3.01 -1.35
N GLU A 214 -4.27 -2.93 -0.57
CA GLU A 214 -5.63 -3.16 -1.07
C GLU A 214 -6.07 -2.11 -2.10
N LEU A 215 -5.78 -0.83 -1.86
CA LEU A 215 -6.11 0.24 -2.80
C LEU A 215 -5.38 0.04 -4.15
N SER A 216 -4.10 -0.35 -4.09
CA SER A 216 -3.30 -0.66 -5.28
C SER A 216 -3.83 -1.87 -6.02
N LYS A 217 -4.22 -2.94 -5.29
CA LYS A 217 -4.88 -4.12 -5.88
C LYS A 217 -6.22 -3.78 -6.54
N ARG A 218 -7.03 -2.89 -5.92
CA ARG A 218 -8.29 -2.43 -6.52
C ARG A 218 -8.05 -1.67 -7.83
N ARG A 219 -7.03 -0.81 -7.88
CA ARG A 219 -6.65 -0.09 -9.10
C ARG A 219 -6.14 -1.04 -10.19
N ALA A 220 -5.30 -2.01 -9.84
CA ALA A 220 -4.77 -3.01 -10.77
C ALA A 220 -5.90 -3.88 -11.38
N ARG A 221 -6.88 -4.29 -10.56
CA ARG A 221 -8.08 -5.01 -11.04
C ARG A 221 -8.90 -4.21 -12.05
N GLN A 222 -8.94 -2.89 -11.91
CA GLN A 222 -9.67 -2.01 -12.83
C GLN A 222 -8.90 -1.71 -14.12
N SER A 223 -7.57 -1.69 -14.06
CA SER A 223 -6.69 -1.40 -15.20
C SER A 223 -6.25 -2.64 -15.97
N GLY A 224 -6.49 -3.85 -15.44
CA GLY A 224 -6.08 -5.11 -16.06
C GLY A 224 -4.59 -5.43 -15.93
N GLU A 225 -3.85 -4.67 -15.13
CA GLU A 225 -2.42 -4.92 -14.88
C GLU A 225 -2.22 -6.11 -13.94
N HIS A 226 -1.49 -7.12 -14.41
CA HIS A 226 -1.05 -8.22 -13.56
C HIS A 226 0.12 -7.76 -12.68
N ILE A 227 -0.13 -7.63 -11.37
CA ILE A 227 0.93 -7.42 -10.39
C ILE A 227 1.71 -8.74 -10.26
N PHE A 228 2.92 -8.80 -10.80
CA PHE A 228 3.84 -9.90 -10.50
C PHE A 228 4.16 -9.88 -9.01
N LYS A 229 3.73 -10.93 -8.32
CA LYS A 229 4.14 -11.17 -6.95
C LYS A 229 5.53 -11.76 -7.04
N GLU A 230 6.55 -10.99 -6.67
CA GLU A 230 7.89 -11.53 -6.48
C GLU A 230 7.81 -12.50 -5.29
N GLU A 231 7.63 -13.78 -5.61
CA GLU A 231 7.74 -14.84 -4.61
C GLU A 231 9.17 -14.80 -4.10
N SER A 232 9.30 -14.23 -2.91
CA SER A 232 10.56 -14.09 -2.20
C SER A 232 11.32 -15.40 -2.29
N ARG A 233 12.45 -15.36 -2.99
CA ARG A 233 13.40 -16.42 -3.33
C ARG A 233 14.06 -17.09 -2.12
N ASN A 234 13.45 -16.96 -0.96
CA ASN A 234 13.85 -17.52 0.32
C ASN A 234 12.98 -18.76 0.58
N MET A 235 13.10 -19.78 -0.28
CA MET A 235 12.70 -21.12 0.13
C MET A 235 13.54 -21.49 1.35
N TYR A 236 12.88 -21.88 2.42
CA TYR A 236 13.57 -22.37 3.60
C TYR A 236 14.32 -23.65 3.23
N ARG A 237 15.51 -23.85 3.80
CA ARG A 237 16.39 -24.98 3.45
C ARG A 237 15.70 -26.34 3.56
N ALA A 238 14.76 -26.53 4.50
CA ALA A 238 14.02 -27.79 4.63
C ALA A 238 13.15 -28.12 3.40
N ASP A 239 12.73 -27.10 2.66
CA ASP A 239 11.92 -27.28 1.45
C ASP A 239 12.79 -27.49 0.20
N LYS A 240 14.11 -27.28 0.30
CA LYS A 240 15.05 -27.48 -0.81
C LYS A 240 15.41 -28.95 -0.94
N LYS A 241 15.47 -29.44 -2.19
CA LYS A 241 16.01 -30.76 -2.51
C LYS A 241 17.52 -30.81 -2.23
N ARG A 242 18.06 -32.02 -2.02
CA ARG A 242 19.51 -32.23 -1.81
C ARG A 242 20.35 -31.61 -2.93
N GLU A 243 19.92 -31.75 -4.17
CA GLU A 243 20.64 -31.26 -5.37
C GLU A 243 20.71 -29.73 -5.43
N GLU A 244 19.75 -29.04 -4.82
CA GLU A 244 19.66 -27.57 -4.81
C GLU A 244 20.36 -26.96 -3.58
N MET A 245 21.02 -27.79 -2.76
CA MET A 245 21.57 -27.35 -1.48
C MET A 245 22.98 -26.79 -1.62
N ASN A 246 23.13 -25.52 -1.25
CA ASN A 246 24.41 -24.81 -1.29
C ASN A 246 25.27 -25.05 -0.05
N ASP A 247 26.58 -24.77 -0.13
CA ASP A 247 27.52 -24.89 1.00
C ASP A 247 27.10 -24.11 2.26
N ARG A 248 26.41 -22.97 2.08
CA ARG A 248 25.82 -22.20 3.19
C ARG A 248 24.72 -22.98 3.90
N ASP A 249 23.82 -23.62 3.15
CA ASP A 249 22.72 -24.40 3.72
C ASP A 249 23.28 -25.62 4.47
N TRP A 250 24.36 -26.23 3.96
CA TRP A 250 25.12 -27.27 4.65
C TRP A 250 25.80 -26.78 5.93
N LYS A 251 26.31 -25.55 5.95
CA LYS A 251 26.87 -24.93 7.16
C LYS A 251 25.78 -24.73 8.22
N ILE A 252 24.64 -24.15 7.84
CA ILE A 252 23.48 -23.98 8.73
C ILE A 252 22.98 -25.34 9.22
N PHE A 253 23.05 -26.38 8.40
CA PHE A 253 22.66 -27.74 8.80
C PHE A 253 23.54 -28.28 9.90
N ARG A 254 24.85 -28.11 9.79
CA ARG A 254 25.79 -28.50 10.84
C ARG A 254 25.57 -27.70 12.13
N GLU A 255 25.31 -26.39 12.03
CA GLU A 255 25.05 -25.53 13.20
C GLU A 255 23.76 -25.95 13.94
N GLU A 256 22.66 -26.17 13.23
CA GLU A 256 21.39 -26.59 13.88
C GLU A 256 21.46 -27.99 14.49
N GLN A 257 22.19 -28.92 13.87
CA GLN A 257 22.35 -30.29 14.38
C GLN A 257 23.53 -30.44 15.34
N GLY A 258 24.18 -29.34 15.75
CA GLY A 258 25.32 -29.36 16.66
C GLY A 258 26.56 -30.10 16.14
N ILE A 259 26.66 -30.32 14.83
CA ILE A 259 27.76 -31.07 14.20
C ILE A 259 28.99 -30.18 14.06
N ILE A 260 29.98 -30.40 14.92
CA ILE A 260 31.27 -29.69 14.84
C ILE A 260 32.28 -30.61 14.17
N ILE A 261 32.81 -30.17 13.03
CA ILE A 261 33.84 -30.89 12.30
C ILE A 261 35.21 -30.37 12.69
N ARG A 262 36.10 -31.27 13.12
CA ARG A 262 37.53 -31.01 13.29
C ARG A 262 38.28 -31.78 12.20
N GLY A 263 38.92 -31.08 11.25
CA GLY A 263 39.66 -31.70 10.14
C GLY A 263 39.26 -31.20 8.74
N GLY A 264 39.92 -31.71 7.69
CA GLY A 264 39.69 -31.37 6.29
C GLY A 264 38.56 -32.18 5.61
N ARG A 265 38.32 -31.91 4.31
CA ARG A 265 37.20 -32.38 3.44
C ARG A 265 36.33 -33.50 4.02
N VAL A 266 35.21 -33.11 4.63
CA VAL A 266 34.15 -34.02 5.10
C VAL A 266 32.98 -34.00 4.11
N PRO A 267 32.43 -35.17 3.73
CA PRO A 267 31.25 -35.23 2.86
C PRO A 267 30.04 -34.56 3.52
N ALA A 268 29.09 -34.13 2.69
CA ALA A 268 27.86 -33.54 3.19
C ALA A 268 27.07 -34.55 4.04
N PRO A 269 26.56 -34.16 5.23
CA PRO A 269 25.78 -35.04 6.08
C PRO A 269 24.46 -35.43 5.41
N MET A 270 23.90 -36.59 5.76
CA MET A 270 22.57 -37.00 5.28
C MET A 270 21.45 -36.28 6.04
N ARG A 271 20.39 -35.89 5.34
CA ARG A 271 19.25 -35.15 5.93
C ARG A 271 18.11 -36.08 6.33
N THR A 272 17.80 -37.06 5.48
CA THR A 272 16.74 -38.06 5.67
C THR A 272 17.24 -39.45 5.27
N TRP A 273 16.58 -40.50 5.78
CA TRP A 273 17.01 -41.89 5.55
C TRP A 273 16.89 -42.27 4.08
N ALA A 274 15.90 -41.69 3.38
CA ALA A 274 15.68 -41.87 1.95
C ALA A 274 16.83 -41.37 1.07
N GLU A 275 17.66 -40.44 1.55
CA GLU A 275 18.82 -39.93 0.81
C GLU A 275 20.12 -40.70 1.09
N SER A 276 20.06 -41.77 1.89
CA SER A 276 21.22 -42.62 2.15
C SER A 276 21.45 -43.60 1.01
N LEU A 277 22.71 -44.00 0.80
CA LEU A 277 23.09 -45.06 -0.16
C LEU A 277 22.87 -46.46 0.44
N LEU A 278 21.88 -46.63 1.32
CA LEU A 278 21.62 -47.90 2.00
C LEU A 278 20.67 -48.78 1.17
N PRO A 279 20.87 -50.11 1.16
CA PRO A 279 19.92 -51.06 0.57
C PRO A 279 18.50 -50.91 1.11
N CYS A 280 17.50 -51.14 0.26
CA CYS A 280 16.09 -51.00 0.59
C CYS A 280 15.66 -51.83 1.81
N GLU A 281 16.24 -53.03 1.98
CA GLU A 281 15.95 -53.92 3.11
C GLU A 281 16.33 -53.29 4.46
N LEU A 282 17.45 -52.55 4.50
CA LEU A 282 17.89 -51.85 5.71
C LEU A 282 17.03 -50.61 5.98
N LEU A 283 16.63 -49.89 4.94
CA LEU A 283 15.70 -48.77 5.07
C LEU A 283 14.34 -49.22 5.59
N GLU A 284 13.85 -50.36 5.14
CA GLU A 284 12.59 -50.95 5.62
C GLU A 284 12.71 -51.42 7.08
N ALA A 285 13.82 -52.05 7.45
CA ALA A 285 14.09 -52.42 8.83
C ALA A 285 14.17 -51.19 9.76
N ILE A 286 14.86 -50.12 9.33
CA ILE A 286 14.95 -48.86 10.06
C ILE A 286 13.57 -48.19 10.15
N GLY A 287 12.77 -48.21 9.09
CA GLY A 287 11.40 -47.69 9.11
C GLY A 287 10.48 -48.45 10.07
N ARG A 288 10.70 -49.76 10.27
CA ARG A 288 9.95 -50.58 11.23
C ARG A 288 10.36 -50.33 12.68
N VAL A 289 11.64 -50.06 12.93
CA VAL A 289 12.20 -49.86 14.29
C VAL A 289 12.07 -48.41 14.75
N SER A 290 12.25 -47.46 13.84
CA SER A 290 12.26 -46.03 14.12
C SER A 290 11.34 -45.29 13.17
N ALA A 291 10.17 -44.88 13.68
CA ALA A 291 9.31 -43.88 13.04
C ALA A 291 9.81 -42.45 13.32
N ILE A 292 11.13 -42.24 13.36
CA ILE A 292 11.75 -41.00 13.83
C ILE A 292 12.98 -40.68 12.95
N ASP A 293 13.10 -39.41 12.56
CA ASP A 293 14.11 -38.85 11.66
C ASP A 293 15.57 -39.14 12.09
N CYS A 294 16.48 -39.19 11.10
CA CYS A 294 17.87 -39.69 11.19
C CYS A 294 18.74 -39.11 12.31
N VAL A 295 18.43 -37.92 12.80
CA VAL A 295 19.35 -37.16 13.66
C VAL A 295 19.45 -37.78 15.05
N LEU A 296 18.36 -38.34 15.59
CA LEU A 296 18.37 -38.93 16.94
C LEU A 296 19.19 -40.22 17.04
N ALA A 297 19.63 -40.80 15.91
CA ALA A 297 20.49 -41.98 15.92
C ALA A 297 21.97 -41.65 16.23
N VAL A 298 22.40 -40.39 16.13
CA VAL A 298 23.82 -40.02 16.36
C VAL A 298 24.15 -39.93 17.86
N GLU A 299 23.17 -39.68 18.74
CA GLU A 299 23.41 -39.58 20.19
C GLU A 299 23.61 -40.93 20.90
N LEU A 300 23.34 -42.08 20.25
CA LEU A 300 23.40 -43.39 20.90
C LEU A 300 24.62 -44.26 20.53
N HIS A 301 25.55 -43.78 19.71
CA HIS A 301 26.64 -44.62 19.18
C HIS A 301 28.06 -44.06 19.36
N TYR A 302 28.35 -43.38 20.47
CA TYR A 302 29.74 -43.15 20.93
C TYR A 302 29.96 -43.60 22.37
N GLU A 303 29.85 -44.91 22.60
CA GLU A 303 30.50 -45.56 23.74
C GLU A 303 31.06 -46.93 23.33
N VAL A 304 31.90 -46.94 22.29
CA VAL A 304 32.73 -48.13 21.97
C VAL A 304 34.01 -48.05 22.81
N ARG A 305 33.92 -48.68 23.97
CA ARG A 305 35.02 -49.16 24.81
C ARG A 305 36.02 -49.94 23.95
N LEU A 306 37.22 -49.40 23.78
CA LEU A 306 38.38 -50.14 23.26
C LEU A 306 38.87 -51.12 24.35
N PRO A 307 39.05 -52.43 24.07
CA PRO A 307 39.81 -53.31 24.95
C PRO A 307 41.31 -53.10 24.75
N SER A 308 42.04 -53.29 25.85
CA SER A 308 43.49 -53.17 26.05
C SER A 308 44.33 -54.04 25.12
#